data_AF-A0A8W8KIF9-F1
#
_entry.id   AF-A0A8W8KIF9-F1
#
_cell.length_a   1.000
_cell.length_b   1.000
_cell.length_c   1.000
_cell.angle_alpha   90.00
_cell.angle_beta   90.00
_cell.angle_gamma   90.00
#
_symmetry.space_group_name_H-M   'P 1'
#
loop_
_entity.id
_entity.type
_entity.pdbx_description
1 polymer ?
#
loop_
_entity_poly.entity_id
_entity_poly.type
_entity_poly.pdbx_seq_one_letter_code
_entity_poly.pdbx_strand_id
1 'polypeptide(L)'
;MKPKLSSLSVGISNNLPACFQQCACISKKNYKFPEILERDLEESIVKGSGPGGQSVNKTSNCVVLLHKPSGIVVKCHHTRSLAKNREIARELLEEKLDESINGKNSYLAQVMQEKRDKKLKAKQKTKKKYQLLSAQKDMVQDKEDLINEQDFSTEENFEPKLGDAIPQWKGEGIRGLWVKIHLAHSFVVPVCSKLGFDYNHAQSGYVMMTKWLPDEEENKLPEYANQFLGVAGFVLNEKKELLVIRERFSVIQSKPWKLPGGLADKGEDLAVTARREVVEETGIEAEFVSVLGFRHQHNFRFGCSDWYFICLMKALTTEIKHCPQEIAECKWISIEEYLSDPHLTEANKFFVQCYLNQQKNGGLTISPTLIDSWNKKTQHNIYAVHPLPKEFNPHHGH
;
A
#
# COMPACT_ATOMS: atom_id res chain seq x y z
N MET A 1 5.52 19.16 -41.43
CA MET A 1 6.63 18.23 -41.15
C MET A 1 6.06 17.08 -40.34
N LYS A 2 6.22 15.83 -40.79
CA LYS A 2 5.78 14.65 -40.03
C LYS A 2 6.62 14.53 -38.75
N PRO A 3 6.01 14.23 -37.59
CA PRO A 3 6.75 14.04 -36.35
C PRO A 3 7.70 12.84 -36.50
N LYS A 4 8.96 12.98 -36.06
CA LYS A 4 9.94 11.88 -36.07
C LYS A 4 9.42 10.73 -35.17
N LEU A 5 9.62 9.47 -35.59
CA LEU A 5 9.23 8.28 -34.81
C LEU A 5 10.16 7.99 -33.61
N SER A 6 11.09 8.90 -33.27
CA SER A 6 12.04 8.70 -32.17
C SER A 6 11.41 8.62 -30.77
N SER A 7 10.09 8.82 -30.63
CA SER A 7 9.34 8.59 -29.39
C SER A 7 8.39 7.38 -29.45
N LEU A 8 8.49 6.53 -30.49
CA LEU A 8 7.89 5.21 -30.50
C LEU A 8 8.82 4.23 -29.81
N SER A 9 8.33 3.66 -28.72
CA SER A 9 9.07 2.67 -27.97
C SER A 9 8.36 1.33 -28.01
N VAL A 10 9.04 0.32 -28.54
CA VAL A 10 8.66 -1.09 -28.38
C VAL A 10 9.43 -1.62 -27.18
N GLY A 11 8.70 -2.00 -26.14
CA GLY A 11 9.22 -2.59 -24.92
C GLY A 11 9.10 -4.11 -24.95
N ILE A 12 10.13 -4.77 -24.44
CA ILE A 12 10.16 -6.21 -24.26
C ILE A 12 10.05 -6.55 -22.77
N SER A 13 9.11 -7.44 -22.40
CA SER A 13 9.00 -7.96 -21.04
C SER A 13 9.54 -9.38 -20.92
N ASN A 14 10.56 -9.55 -20.08
CA ASN A 14 11.16 -10.85 -19.72
C ASN A 14 10.90 -11.30 -18.28
N ASN A 15 10.22 -10.50 -17.46
CA ASN A 15 10.13 -10.76 -16.03
C ASN A 15 8.70 -11.10 -15.60
N LEU A 16 8.50 -12.38 -15.29
CA LEU A 16 7.65 -12.76 -14.14
C LEU A 16 8.43 -12.40 -12.86
N PRO A 17 7.78 -11.92 -11.78
CA PRO A 17 8.51 -11.53 -10.56
C PRO A 17 9.20 -12.74 -9.94
N ALA A 18 10.54 -12.74 -9.95
CA ALA A 18 11.35 -13.77 -9.32
C ALA A 18 11.41 -13.56 -7.79
N CYS A 19 10.84 -14.54 -7.10
CA CYS A 19 10.90 -14.79 -5.66
C CYS A 19 12.33 -15.19 -5.23
N PHE A 20 12.79 -14.61 -4.11
CA PHE A 20 13.83 -15.07 -3.17
C PHE A 20 15.22 -15.47 -3.69
N GLN A 21 16.25 -14.70 -3.27
CA GLN A 21 17.61 -15.22 -3.12
C GLN A 21 18.16 -14.86 -1.73
N GLN A 22 18.59 -15.90 -1.01
CA GLN A 22 18.99 -15.87 0.38
C GLN A 22 20.49 -15.53 0.48
N CYS A 23 20.85 -14.45 1.19
CA CYS A 23 22.24 -14.11 1.49
C CYS A 23 22.64 -14.59 2.89
N ALA A 24 23.84 -15.15 3.00
CA ALA A 24 24.41 -15.64 4.25
C ALA A 24 24.50 -14.54 5.32
N CYS A 25 23.79 -14.75 6.42
CA CYS A 25 23.92 -14.00 7.68
C CYS A 25 24.96 -14.69 8.57
N ILE A 26 25.62 -13.93 9.46
CA ILE A 26 26.43 -14.49 10.54
C ILE A 26 25.48 -15.35 11.40
N SER A 27 25.57 -16.66 11.22
CA SER A 27 24.78 -17.61 11.98
C SER A 27 25.18 -17.54 13.45
N LYS A 28 24.20 -17.43 14.35
CA LYS A 28 24.38 -17.51 15.81
C LYS A 28 25.18 -18.78 16.21
N LYS A 29 25.17 -19.82 15.37
CA LYS A 29 25.95 -21.07 15.56
C LYS A 29 27.48 -20.90 15.56
N ASN A 30 28.02 -19.81 14.99
CA ASN A 30 29.46 -19.62 14.80
C ASN A 30 30.09 -18.56 15.72
N TYR A 31 29.31 -17.94 16.63
CA TYR A 31 29.80 -16.94 17.58
C TYR A 31 29.93 -17.55 18.98
N LYS A 32 31.03 -17.26 19.69
CA LYS A 32 31.27 -17.77 21.05
C LYS A 32 30.83 -16.72 22.08
N PHE A 33 29.75 -17.00 22.79
CA PHE A 33 29.25 -16.17 23.89
C PHE A 33 30.07 -16.38 25.19
N PRO A 34 30.03 -15.42 26.13
CA PRO A 34 30.64 -15.60 27.46
C PRO A 34 30.02 -16.78 28.21
N GLU A 35 30.87 -17.59 28.86
CA GLU A 35 30.42 -18.76 29.61
C GLU A 35 29.73 -18.34 30.91
N ILE A 36 28.50 -18.84 31.13
CA ILE A 36 27.73 -18.60 32.35
C ILE A 36 27.75 -19.86 33.22
N LEU A 37 28.21 -19.71 34.46
CA LEU A 37 28.22 -20.81 35.43
C LEU A 37 26.96 -20.74 36.30
N GLU A 38 26.29 -21.88 36.49
CA GLU A 38 25.03 -21.95 37.26
C GLU A 38 25.19 -21.47 38.73
N ARG A 39 26.39 -21.58 39.31
CA ARG A 39 26.68 -21.08 40.67
C ARG A 39 26.58 -19.55 40.80
N ASP A 40 26.72 -18.82 39.69
CA ASP A 40 26.73 -17.36 39.65
C ASP A 40 25.33 -16.77 39.39
N LEU A 41 24.34 -17.64 39.17
CA LEU A 41 22.96 -17.29 38.96
C LEU A 41 22.15 -17.38 40.24
N GLU A 42 21.21 -16.45 40.38
CA GLU A 42 20.14 -16.51 41.36
C GLU A 42 18.82 -16.44 40.62
N GLU A 43 18.05 -17.53 40.71
CA GLU A 43 16.74 -17.64 40.07
C GLU A 43 15.65 -17.40 41.12
N SER A 44 14.75 -16.48 40.81
CA SER A 44 13.51 -16.30 41.57
C SER A 44 12.30 -16.47 40.66
N ILE A 45 11.31 -17.21 41.14
CA ILE A 45 10.06 -17.43 40.41
C ILE A 45 9.01 -16.51 41.02
N VAL A 46 8.52 -15.59 40.20
CA VAL A 46 7.50 -14.62 40.60
C VAL A 46 6.19 -14.91 39.90
N LYS A 47 5.09 -14.37 40.45
CA LYS A 47 3.80 -14.41 39.77
C LYS A 47 3.86 -13.49 38.54
N GLY A 48 3.38 -13.99 37.40
CA GLY A 48 3.25 -13.19 36.19
C GLY A 48 2.27 -12.04 36.41
N SER A 49 2.56 -10.86 35.85
CA SER A 49 1.66 -9.70 35.87
C SER A 49 1.36 -9.29 34.43
N GLY A 50 0.08 -9.28 34.04
CA GLY A 50 -0.38 -8.88 32.71
C GLY A 50 -1.89 -9.08 32.50
N PRO A 51 -2.48 -8.58 31.39
CA PRO A 51 -3.94 -8.55 31.13
C PRO A 51 -4.55 -9.92 30.74
N GLY A 52 -4.06 -11.02 31.32
CA GLY A 52 -4.60 -12.36 31.11
C GLY A 52 -5.48 -12.80 32.27
N GLY A 53 -6.56 -13.53 31.97
CA GLY A 53 -7.61 -13.93 32.92
C GLY A 53 -7.14 -14.73 34.16
N GLN A 54 -8.10 -15.20 34.96
CA GLN A 54 -7.90 -15.73 36.33
C GLN A 54 -6.76 -16.77 36.52
N SER A 55 -6.24 -17.40 35.47
CA SER A 55 -5.12 -18.35 35.54
C SER A 55 -3.72 -17.70 35.60
N VAL A 56 -3.54 -16.49 35.06
CA VAL A 56 -2.24 -15.78 35.02
C VAL A 56 -1.82 -15.32 36.41
N ASN A 57 -2.79 -14.87 37.23
CA ASN A 57 -2.54 -14.44 38.61
C ASN A 57 -2.36 -15.59 39.61
N LYS A 58 -2.67 -16.83 39.20
CA LYS A 58 -2.59 -18.03 40.05
C LYS A 58 -1.30 -18.82 39.85
N THR A 59 -0.66 -18.73 38.68
CA THR A 59 0.50 -19.57 38.33
C THR A 59 1.81 -18.79 38.44
N SER A 60 2.72 -19.24 39.29
CA SER A 60 4.07 -18.68 39.42
C SER A 60 4.99 -19.25 38.33
N ASN A 61 4.97 -18.65 37.13
CA ASN A 61 5.77 -19.10 35.98
C ASN A 61 6.67 -18.01 35.39
N CYS A 62 6.71 -16.80 35.98
CA CYS A 62 7.63 -15.75 35.57
C CYS A 62 8.99 -15.98 36.23
N VAL A 63 10.04 -15.98 35.42
CA VAL A 63 11.41 -16.22 35.88
C VAL A 63 12.14 -14.88 35.94
N VAL A 64 12.71 -14.56 37.09
CA VAL A 64 13.64 -13.45 37.28
C VAL A 64 15.00 -14.06 37.57
N LEU A 65 15.97 -13.80 36.70
CA LEU A 65 17.32 -14.34 36.77
C LEU A 65 18.30 -13.19 37.02
N LEU A 66 19.03 -13.27 38.13
CA LEU A 66 20.08 -12.34 38.51
C LEU A 66 21.44 -13.02 38.31
N HIS A 67 22.35 -12.38 37.58
CA HIS A 67 23.74 -12.80 37.53
C HIS A 67 24.57 -12.02 38.57
N LYS A 68 24.87 -12.68 39.69
CA LYS A 68 25.43 -12.08 40.90
C LYS A 68 26.72 -11.27 40.66
N PRO A 69 27.71 -11.74 39.87
CA PRO A 69 28.95 -10.98 39.64
C PRO A 69 28.73 -9.69 38.85
N SER A 70 27.77 -9.68 37.92
CA SER A 70 27.51 -8.52 37.05
C SER A 70 26.41 -7.59 37.56
N GLY A 71 25.57 -8.05 38.49
CA GLY A 71 24.37 -7.34 38.93
C GLY A 71 23.24 -7.27 37.89
N ILE A 72 23.37 -7.93 36.72
CA ILE A 72 22.37 -7.88 35.65
C ILE A 72 21.16 -8.76 36.01
N VAL A 73 19.98 -8.16 35.94
CA VAL A 73 18.70 -8.84 36.16
C VAL A 73 17.92 -8.93 34.85
N VAL A 74 17.41 -10.12 34.56
CA VAL A 74 16.53 -10.42 33.42
C VAL A 74 15.22 -10.99 33.95
N LYS A 75 14.09 -10.45 33.47
CA LYS A 75 12.76 -10.94 33.78
C LYS A 75 12.11 -11.50 32.52
N CYS A 76 11.59 -12.72 32.58
CA CYS A 76 10.96 -13.42 31.45
C CYS A 76 9.60 -13.99 31.85
N HIS A 77 8.57 -13.69 31.05
CA HIS A 77 7.21 -14.26 31.16
C HIS A 77 6.60 -14.39 29.75
N HIS A 78 7.29 -15.15 28.88
CA HIS A 78 6.89 -15.30 27.48
C HIS A 78 5.89 -16.44 27.26
N THR A 79 5.95 -17.50 28.06
CA THR A 79 5.12 -18.70 27.88
C THR A 79 4.48 -19.15 29.18
N ARG A 80 3.49 -20.05 29.10
CA ARG A 80 2.87 -20.68 30.27
C ARG A 80 3.79 -21.70 30.97
N SER A 81 4.87 -22.12 30.32
CA SER A 81 5.81 -23.14 30.82
C SER A 81 6.99 -22.51 31.54
N LEU A 82 7.21 -22.88 32.80
CA LEU A 82 8.35 -22.44 33.59
C LEU A 82 9.68 -22.83 32.93
N ALA A 83 9.81 -24.08 32.47
CA ALA A 83 11.03 -24.59 31.86
C ALA A 83 11.43 -23.79 30.60
N LYS A 84 10.45 -23.43 29.76
CA LYS A 84 10.71 -22.64 28.56
C LYS A 84 11.06 -21.19 28.90
N ASN A 85 10.42 -20.61 29.93
CA ASN A 85 10.76 -19.27 30.41
C ASN A 85 12.16 -19.22 31.02
N ARG A 86 12.62 -20.29 31.68
CA ARG A 86 14.01 -20.41 32.18
C ARG A 86 15.04 -20.43 31.06
N GLU A 87 14.77 -21.17 29.98
CA GLU A 87 15.65 -21.21 28.80
C GLU A 87 15.76 -19.82 28.15
N ILE A 88 14.63 -19.16 27.91
CA ILE A 88 14.60 -17.81 27.32
C ILE A 88 15.27 -16.77 28.25
N ALA A 89 15.07 -16.89 29.57
CA ALA A 89 15.73 -16.01 30.53
C ALA A 89 17.27 -16.15 30.49
N ARG A 90 17.79 -17.36 30.28
CA ARG A 90 19.23 -17.61 30.09
C ARG A 90 19.73 -17.00 28.79
N GLU A 91 19.05 -17.21 27.66
CA GLU A 91 19.43 -16.62 26.38
C GLU A 91 19.49 -15.08 26.44
N LEU A 92 18.51 -14.45 27.07
CA LEU A 92 18.48 -12.99 27.25
C LEU A 92 19.60 -12.49 28.19
N LEU A 93 19.98 -13.30 29.17
CA LEU A 93 21.08 -12.98 30.08
C LEU A 93 22.43 -13.10 29.37
N GLU A 94 22.63 -14.13 28.54
CA GLU A 94 23.81 -14.29 27.68
C GLU A 94 24.00 -13.09 26.76
N GLU A 95 22.93 -12.62 26.12
CA GLU A 95 22.98 -11.46 25.23
C GLU A 95 23.34 -10.16 25.98
N LYS A 96 22.78 -9.95 27.18
CA LYS A 96 23.12 -8.78 28.02
C LYS A 96 24.54 -8.85 28.59
N LEU A 97 25.03 -10.03 28.94
CA LEU A 97 26.39 -10.22 29.42
C LEU A 97 27.40 -10.00 28.29
N ASP A 98 27.09 -10.49 27.09
CA ASP A 98 27.90 -10.24 25.90
C ASP A 98 27.97 -8.75 25.57
N GLU A 99 26.85 -8.02 25.68
CA GLU A 99 26.83 -6.58 25.50
C GLU A 99 27.66 -5.85 26.58
N SER A 100 27.57 -6.27 27.85
CA SER A 100 28.32 -5.66 28.96
C SER A 100 29.83 -5.90 28.85
N ILE A 101 30.25 -7.11 28.47
CA ILE A 101 31.67 -7.50 28.41
C ILE A 101 32.31 -7.06 27.09
N ASN A 102 31.68 -7.38 25.96
CA ASN A 102 32.26 -7.19 24.63
C ASN A 102 31.86 -5.85 23.99
N GLY A 103 30.82 -5.17 24.50
CA GLY A 103 30.42 -3.83 24.06
C GLY A 103 30.21 -3.75 22.55
N LYS A 104 31.08 -3.01 21.86
CA LYS A 104 31.06 -2.85 20.38
C LYS A 104 31.40 -4.13 19.61
N ASN A 105 32.06 -5.08 20.25
CA ASN A 105 32.40 -6.39 19.71
C ASN A 105 31.38 -7.48 20.11
N SER A 106 30.29 -7.14 20.79
CA SER A 106 29.19 -8.08 21.05
C SER A 106 28.58 -8.57 19.74
N TYR A 107 27.99 -9.76 19.75
CA TYR A 107 27.35 -10.35 18.58
C TYR A 107 26.33 -9.40 17.95
N LEU A 108 25.48 -8.80 18.79
CA LEU A 108 24.45 -7.86 18.35
C LEU A 108 25.05 -6.58 17.77
N ALA A 109 26.11 -6.03 18.37
CA ALA A 109 26.79 -4.84 17.86
C ALA A 109 27.47 -5.10 16.51
N GLN A 110 28.12 -6.24 16.32
CA GLN A 110 28.75 -6.63 15.04
C GLN A 110 27.70 -6.81 13.94
N VAL A 111 26.61 -7.52 14.22
CA VAL A 111 25.49 -7.70 13.26
C VAL A 111 24.87 -6.35 12.87
N MET A 112 24.73 -5.44 13.83
CA MET A 112 24.21 -4.10 13.57
C MET A 112 25.20 -3.23 12.79
N GLN A 113 26.49 -3.35 13.03
CA GLN A 113 27.53 -2.62 12.33
C GLN A 113 27.70 -3.10 10.88
N GLU A 114 27.65 -4.41 10.63
CA GLU A 114 27.63 -4.94 9.26
C GLU A 114 26.41 -4.47 8.47
N LYS A 115 25.22 -4.43 9.10
CA LYS A 115 24.01 -3.86 8.48
C LYS A 115 24.19 -2.38 8.15
N ARG A 116 24.81 -1.60 9.04
CA ARG A 116 25.14 -0.19 8.83
C ARG A 116 26.16 0.00 7.71
N ASP A 117 27.22 -0.80 7.66
CA ASP A 117 28.26 -0.72 6.62
C ASP A 117 27.75 -1.14 5.25
N LYS A 118 26.88 -2.16 5.18
CA LYS A 118 26.16 -2.54 3.95
C LYS A 118 25.25 -1.40 3.48
N LYS A 119 24.51 -0.76 4.40
CA LYS A 119 23.68 0.43 4.11
C LYS A 119 24.53 1.62 3.67
N LEU A 120 25.71 1.83 4.25
CA LEU A 120 26.62 2.92 3.91
C LEU A 120 27.27 2.71 2.53
N LYS A 121 27.76 1.50 2.24
CA LYS A 121 28.31 1.12 0.92
C LYS A 121 27.23 1.19 -0.16
N ALA A 122 26.00 0.78 0.14
CA ALA A 122 24.85 0.96 -0.75
C ALA A 122 24.54 2.45 -0.98
N LYS A 123 24.50 3.26 0.09
CA LYS A 123 24.28 4.73 -0.01
C LYS A 123 25.39 5.43 -0.81
N GLN A 124 26.65 5.01 -0.68
CA GLN A 124 27.78 5.55 -1.46
C GLN A 124 27.72 5.13 -2.94
N LYS A 125 27.41 3.87 -3.26
CA LYS A 125 27.14 3.43 -4.65
C LYS A 125 25.97 4.20 -5.26
N THR A 126 24.91 4.39 -4.48
CA THR A 126 23.71 5.14 -4.86
C THR A 126 24.01 6.63 -5.05
N LYS A 127 24.84 7.26 -4.21
CA LYS A 127 25.27 8.66 -4.35
C LYS A 127 26.15 8.86 -5.60
N LYS A 128 27.12 7.97 -5.87
CA LYS A 128 27.90 7.99 -7.13
C LYS A 128 26.99 7.76 -8.34
N LYS A 129 26.03 6.84 -8.26
CA LYS A 129 25.00 6.61 -9.29
C LYS A 129 24.14 7.86 -9.51
N TYR A 130 23.71 8.55 -8.45
CA TYR A 130 22.90 9.78 -8.55
C TYR A 130 23.68 11.01 -9.00
N GLN A 131 24.97 11.12 -8.69
CA GLN A 131 25.84 12.18 -9.23
C GLN A 131 26.13 11.98 -10.73
N LEU A 132 26.27 10.72 -11.18
CA LEU A 132 26.29 10.38 -12.61
C LEU A 132 24.92 10.60 -13.27
N LEU A 133 23.82 10.28 -12.59
CA LEU A 133 22.45 10.53 -13.06
C LEU A 133 22.08 12.01 -13.09
N SER A 134 22.57 12.87 -12.18
CA SER A 134 22.27 14.31 -12.18
C SER A 134 22.97 15.03 -13.31
N ALA A 135 24.17 14.57 -13.70
CA ALA A 135 24.86 15.03 -14.91
C ALA A 135 24.18 14.54 -16.21
N GLN A 136 23.28 13.54 -16.13
CA GLN A 136 22.52 13.00 -17.26
C GLN A 136 21.03 13.42 -17.26
N LYS A 137 20.52 13.98 -16.15
CA LYS A 137 19.10 14.29 -15.91
C LYS A 137 18.58 15.53 -16.62
N ASP A 138 19.45 16.40 -17.10
CA ASP A 138 19.04 17.54 -17.93
C ASP A 138 18.70 17.14 -19.38
N MET A 139 18.72 15.84 -19.72
CA MET A 139 18.49 15.36 -21.09
C MET A 139 17.45 14.24 -21.32
N VAL A 140 16.91 13.55 -20.31
CA VAL A 140 16.06 12.35 -20.56
C VAL A 140 14.95 12.17 -19.53
N GLN A 141 13.72 12.50 -19.92
CA GLN A 141 12.46 12.23 -19.22
C GLN A 141 11.58 11.35 -20.12
N ASP A 142 11.94 10.06 -20.35
CA ASP A 142 11.10 9.15 -21.16
C ASP A 142 11.45 7.64 -21.07
N LYS A 143 11.99 7.13 -19.95
CA LYS A 143 12.31 5.68 -19.85
C LYS A 143 11.93 5.06 -18.52
N GLU A 144 10.73 4.48 -18.46
CA GLU A 144 10.48 3.29 -17.63
C GLU A 144 9.91 2.17 -18.53
N ASP A 145 10.56 1.00 -18.42
CA ASP A 145 10.21 -0.33 -18.93
C ASP A 145 10.32 -0.65 -20.43
N LEU A 146 11.42 -0.24 -21.06
CA LEU A 146 11.77 -0.62 -22.44
C LEU A 146 13.17 -1.24 -22.47
N ILE A 147 13.23 -2.57 -22.58
CA ILE A 147 14.46 -3.29 -22.92
C ILE A 147 14.49 -3.43 -24.45
N ASN A 148 15.61 -3.03 -25.08
CA ASN A 148 15.87 -2.89 -26.53
C ASN A 148 15.16 -1.74 -27.25
N GLU A 149 15.80 -0.57 -27.26
CA GLU A 149 15.49 0.46 -28.27
C GLU A 149 16.05 0.04 -29.63
N GLN A 150 15.19 -0.43 -30.51
CA GLN A 150 15.49 -0.43 -31.94
C GLN A 150 14.98 0.87 -32.56
N ASP A 151 15.80 1.48 -33.42
CA ASP A 151 15.43 2.73 -34.10
C ASP A 151 14.41 2.46 -35.22
N PHE A 152 13.18 2.90 -35.00
CA PHE A 152 12.07 2.85 -35.96
C PHE A 152 11.86 4.17 -36.72
N SER A 153 12.93 4.95 -36.94
CA SER A 153 12.95 6.34 -37.44
C SER A 153 12.12 6.73 -38.68
N THR A 154 11.52 5.80 -39.44
CA THR A 154 10.64 6.13 -40.59
C THR A 154 9.39 5.23 -40.71
N GLU A 155 8.25 5.83 -41.11
CA GLU A 155 6.94 5.18 -41.36
C GLU A 155 7.05 3.94 -42.26
N GLU A 156 7.78 4.05 -43.37
CA GLU A 156 7.92 3.00 -44.39
C GLU A 156 8.71 1.77 -43.89
N ASN A 157 9.55 1.96 -42.86
CA ASN A 157 10.38 0.88 -42.33
C ASN A 157 9.83 0.27 -41.04
N PHE A 158 8.72 0.78 -40.49
CA PHE A 158 8.18 0.29 -39.21
C PHE A 158 7.66 -1.14 -39.34
N GLU A 159 6.79 -1.40 -40.32
CA GLU A 159 6.21 -2.72 -40.55
C GLU A 159 7.26 -3.81 -40.81
N PRO A 160 8.19 -3.67 -41.79
CA PRO A 160 9.17 -4.72 -42.05
C PRO A 160 10.11 -4.93 -40.87
N LYS A 161 10.60 -3.87 -40.21
CA LYS A 161 11.48 -4.00 -39.03
C LYS A 161 10.79 -4.71 -37.88
N LEU A 162 9.53 -4.35 -37.58
CA LEU A 162 8.79 -4.99 -36.51
C LEU A 162 8.46 -6.45 -36.87
N GLY A 163 8.14 -6.72 -38.13
CA GLY A 163 7.93 -8.07 -38.66
C GLY A 163 9.16 -8.97 -38.51
N ASP A 164 10.36 -8.46 -38.79
CA ASP A 164 11.62 -9.21 -38.67
C ASP A 164 12.05 -9.40 -37.20
N ALA A 165 11.78 -8.42 -36.34
CA ALA A 165 12.16 -8.47 -34.94
C ALA A 165 11.32 -9.46 -34.11
N ILE A 166 10.03 -9.65 -34.42
CA ILE A 166 9.13 -10.54 -33.66
C ILE A 166 9.64 -11.99 -33.62
N PRO A 167 9.99 -12.65 -34.75
CA PRO A 167 10.56 -13.99 -34.74
C PRO A 167 11.90 -14.07 -33.99
N GLN A 168 12.75 -13.04 -34.12
CA GLN A 168 14.03 -12.97 -33.41
C GLN A 168 13.79 -12.98 -31.89
N TRP A 169 12.93 -12.08 -31.39
CA TRP A 169 12.59 -12.02 -29.97
C TRP A 169 11.96 -13.32 -29.48
N LYS A 170 11.08 -13.93 -30.28
CA LYS A 170 10.54 -15.26 -29.95
C LYS A 170 11.64 -16.31 -29.79
N GLY A 171 12.64 -16.33 -30.68
CA GLY A 171 13.81 -17.20 -30.60
C GLY A 171 14.73 -16.92 -29.39
N GLU A 172 14.78 -15.66 -28.93
CA GLU A 172 15.49 -15.23 -27.72
C GLU A 172 14.74 -15.59 -26.42
N GLY A 173 13.57 -16.23 -26.51
CA GLY A 173 12.75 -16.61 -25.35
C GLY A 173 11.91 -15.46 -24.80
N ILE A 174 11.79 -14.35 -25.54
CA ILE A 174 10.89 -13.26 -25.19
C ILE A 174 9.44 -13.75 -25.24
N ARG A 175 8.65 -13.35 -24.23
CA ARG A 175 7.30 -13.86 -24.03
C ARG A 175 6.24 -12.83 -24.44
N GLY A 176 6.46 -11.57 -24.04
CA GLY A 176 5.49 -10.51 -24.16
C GLY A 176 6.09 -9.21 -24.68
N LEU A 177 5.41 -8.61 -25.65
CA LEU A 177 5.77 -7.33 -26.25
C LEU A 177 4.75 -6.26 -25.86
N TRP A 178 5.23 -5.05 -25.64
CA TRP A 178 4.44 -3.87 -25.30
C TRP A 178 4.82 -2.73 -26.24
N VAL A 179 3.85 -2.02 -26.79
CA VAL A 179 4.10 -0.87 -27.67
C VAL A 179 3.27 0.29 -27.18
N LYS A 180 3.95 1.34 -26.72
CA LYS A 180 3.32 2.62 -26.40
C LYS A 180 3.30 3.48 -27.65
N ILE A 181 2.11 3.72 -28.18
CA ILE A 181 1.89 4.49 -29.40
C ILE A 181 1.28 5.83 -29.01
N HIS A 182 2.07 6.90 -29.10
CA HIS A 182 1.59 8.26 -28.86
C HIS A 182 0.61 8.69 -29.95
N LEU A 183 -0.30 9.62 -29.63
CA LEU A 183 -1.34 10.10 -30.55
C LEU A 183 -0.77 10.63 -31.89
N ALA A 184 0.41 11.27 -31.84
CA ALA A 184 1.14 11.74 -33.02
C ALA A 184 1.60 10.62 -33.97
N HIS A 185 1.59 9.38 -33.49
CA HIS A 185 2.03 8.17 -34.19
C HIS A 185 0.91 7.14 -34.38
N SER A 186 -0.34 7.57 -34.29
CA SER A 186 -1.51 6.68 -34.39
C SER A 186 -1.58 5.89 -35.70
N PHE A 187 -0.90 6.36 -36.77
CA PHE A 187 -0.75 5.62 -38.03
C PHE A 187 -0.05 4.27 -37.89
N VAL A 188 0.65 4.00 -36.79
CA VAL A 188 1.28 2.71 -36.48
C VAL A 188 0.29 1.67 -35.95
N VAL A 189 -0.84 2.09 -35.38
CA VAL A 189 -1.83 1.18 -34.76
C VAL A 189 -2.31 0.09 -35.73
N PRO A 190 -2.68 0.39 -37.00
CA PRO A 190 -3.07 -0.64 -37.96
C PRO A 190 -1.95 -1.64 -38.26
N VAL A 191 -0.69 -1.19 -38.27
CA VAL A 191 0.48 -2.05 -38.50
C VAL A 191 0.68 -3.01 -37.34
N CYS A 192 0.63 -2.51 -36.10
CA CYS A 192 0.70 -3.36 -34.90
C CYS A 192 -0.44 -4.38 -34.87
N SER A 193 -1.67 -3.96 -35.18
CA SER A 193 -2.81 -4.87 -35.27
C SER A 193 -2.61 -5.97 -36.32
N LYS A 194 -2.11 -5.61 -37.52
CA LYS A 194 -1.77 -6.58 -38.58
C LYS A 194 -0.72 -7.60 -38.13
N LEU A 195 0.25 -7.18 -37.32
CA LEU A 195 1.28 -8.07 -36.75
C LEU A 195 0.81 -8.82 -35.49
N GLY A 196 -0.49 -8.75 -35.17
CA GLY A 196 -1.13 -9.48 -34.08
C GLY A 196 -0.81 -8.93 -32.70
N PHE A 197 -0.62 -7.62 -32.58
CA PHE A 197 -0.76 -6.91 -31.31
C PHE A 197 -2.24 -6.59 -31.07
N ASP A 198 -2.65 -6.62 -29.81
CA ASP A 198 -3.99 -6.25 -29.36
C ASP A 198 -3.94 -5.06 -28.40
N TYR A 199 -5.06 -4.39 -28.18
CA TYR A 199 -5.14 -3.27 -27.23
C TYR A 199 -5.03 -3.76 -25.78
N ASN A 200 -4.17 -3.10 -25.00
CA ASN A 200 -4.15 -3.27 -23.55
C ASN A 200 -4.90 -2.13 -22.85
N HIS A 201 -4.56 -0.87 -23.18
CA HIS A 201 -5.26 0.31 -22.67
C HIS A 201 -5.00 1.56 -23.50
N ALA A 202 -5.78 2.61 -23.25
CA ALA A 202 -5.51 3.96 -23.76
C ALA A 202 -5.62 4.98 -22.62
N GLN A 203 -4.80 6.03 -22.69
CA GLN A 203 -4.95 7.24 -21.87
C GLN A 203 -4.90 8.46 -22.78
N SER A 204 -5.13 9.64 -22.23
CA SER A 204 -4.97 10.89 -22.98
C SER A 204 -3.57 10.93 -23.61
N GLY A 205 -3.53 11.02 -24.95
CA GLY A 205 -2.30 11.16 -25.71
C GLY A 205 -1.57 9.86 -26.11
N TYR A 206 -2.03 8.67 -25.72
CA TYR A 206 -1.41 7.41 -26.20
C TYR A 206 -2.34 6.17 -26.11
N VAL A 207 -2.02 5.14 -26.90
CA VAL A 207 -2.55 3.78 -26.76
C VAL A 207 -1.40 2.81 -26.46
N MET A 208 -1.64 1.85 -25.59
CA MET A 208 -0.75 0.73 -25.30
C MET A 208 -1.29 -0.52 -25.99
N MET A 209 -0.46 -1.14 -26.83
CA MET A 209 -0.76 -2.41 -27.48
C MET A 209 0.21 -3.50 -27.01
N THR A 210 -0.25 -4.75 -26.97
CA THR A 210 0.53 -5.90 -26.49
C THR A 210 0.46 -7.10 -27.41
N LYS A 211 1.51 -7.92 -27.42
CA LYS A 211 1.53 -9.20 -28.14
C LYS A 211 2.18 -10.29 -27.27
N TRP A 212 1.49 -11.42 -27.12
CA TRP A 212 2.06 -12.65 -26.58
C TRP A 212 2.70 -13.45 -27.71
N LEU A 213 3.95 -13.90 -27.52
CA LEU A 213 4.74 -14.59 -28.53
C LEU A 213 4.63 -16.12 -28.52
N PRO A 214 4.50 -16.80 -27.36
CA PRO A 214 4.28 -18.23 -27.32
C PRO A 214 2.92 -18.62 -27.94
N ASP A 215 2.91 -19.60 -28.85
CA ASP A 215 1.68 -20.07 -29.51
C ASP A 215 0.95 -21.15 -28.68
N GLU A 216 1.70 -21.95 -27.92
CA GLU A 216 1.17 -23.10 -27.17
C GLU A 216 0.91 -22.79 -25.69
N GLU A 217 1.11 -21.54 -25.27
CA GLU A 217 0.92 -21.13 -23.88
C GLU A 217 -0.19 -20.08 -23.75
N GLU A 218 -0.97 -20.19 -22.69
CA GLU A 218 -1.92 -19.16 -22.29
C GLU A 218 -1.21 -17.81 -22.14
N ASN A 219 -1.86 -16.74 -22.62
CA ASN A 219 -1.35 -15.38 -22.49
C ASN A 219 -1.36 -14.96 -21.01
N LYS A 220 -0.17 -14.70 -20.45
CA LYS A 220 0.00 -14.26 -19.06
C LYS A 220 0.29 -12.77 -18.93
N LEU A 221 0.14 -12.00 -20.00
CA LEU A 221 0.25 -10.55 -19.92
C LEU A 221 -0.89 -10.00 -19.06
N PRO A 222 -0.61 -9.14 -18.08
CA PRO A 222 -1.65 -8.53 -17.28
C PRO A 222 -2.56 -7.67 -18.17
N GLU A 223 -3.86 -7.87 -18.02
CA GLU A 223 -4.86 -6.93 -18.49
C GLU A 223 -4.69 -5.57 -17.78
N TYR A 224 -5.20 -4.51 -18.40
CA TYR A 224 -5.20 -3.20 -17.76
C TYR A 224 -6.16 -3.15 -16.57
N ALA A 225 -5.92 -2.19 -15.67
CA ALA A 225 -6.76 -1.98 -14.50
C ALA A 225 -8.24 -1.82 -14.91
N ASN A 226 -9.10 -2.70 -14.38
CA ASN A 226 -10.52 -2.82 -14.70
C ASN A 226 -11.42 -2.47 -13.50
N GLN A 227 -10.93 -1.62 -12.61
CA GLN A 227 -11.60 -1.25 -11.37
C GLN A 227 -11.73 0.26 -11.27
N PHE A 228 -12.94 0.72 -10.95
CA PHE A 228 -13.19 2.08 -10.51
C PHE A 228 -13.05 2.16 -9.00
N LEU A 229 -12.52 3.28 -8.52
CA LEU A 229 -12.41 3.60 -7.10
C LEU A 229 -13.23 4.85 -6.82
N GLY A 230 -14.37 4.67 -6.17
CA GLY A 230 -15.21 5.76 -5.65
C GLY A 230 -15.04 5.92 -4.15
N VAL A 231 -15.18 7.15 -3.67
CA VAL A 231 -15.09 7.48 -2.25
C VAL A 231 -16.15 8.51 -1.89
N ALA A 232 -16.87 8.29 -0.78
CA ALA A 232 -17.81 9.25 -0.21
C ALA A 232 -17.52 9.58 1.26
N GLY A 233 -17.89 10.79 1.64
CA GLY A 233 -17.84 11.27 3.02
C GLY A 233 -19.14 11.01 3.78
N PHE A 234 -19.07 10.21 4.84
CA PHE A 234 -20.07 10.18 5.91
C PHE A 234 -19.71 11.26 6.92
N VAL A 235 -20.12 12.50 6.63
CA VAL A 235 -19.69 13.70 7.38
C VAL A 235 -20.69 14.05 8.47
N LEU A 236 -20.23 14.13 9.71
CA LEU A 236 -21.05 14.52 10.86
C LEU A 236 -20.60 15.87 11.42
N ASN A 237 -21.55 16.71 11.80
CA ASN A 237 -21.29 17.92 12.58
C ASN A 237 -21.29 17.62 14.09
N GLU A 238 -21.04 18.64 14.93
CA GLU A 238 -21.00 18.49 16.39
C GLU A 238 -22.33 18.04 17.00
N LYS A 239 -23.45 18.32 16.33
CA LYS A 239 -24.80 17.90 16.73
C LYS A 239 -25.12 16.47 16.28
N LYS A 240 -24.18 15.77 15.63
CA LYS A 240 -24.35 14.44 15.02
C LYS A 240 -25.38 14.42 13.89
N GLU A 241 -25.59 15.55 13.23
CA GLU A 241 -26.36 15.61 11.98
C GLU A 241 -25.43 15.23 10.82
N LEU A 242 -25.99 14.51 9.85
CA LEU A 242 -25.31 14.00 8.67
C LEU A 242 -25.41 15.01 7.52
N LEU A 243 -24.28 15.27 6.86
CA LEU A 243 -24.25 16.05 5.62
C LEU A 243 -24.74 15.18 4.47
N VAL A 244 -25.76 15.67 3.77
CA VAL A 244 -26.33 14.98 2.61
C VAL A 244 -26.50 15.93 1.44
N ILE A 245 -26.46 15.37 0.24
CA ILE A 245 -26.66 16.07 -1.01
C ILE A 245 -27.76 15.41 -1.85
N ARG A 246 -28.35 16.21 -2.75
CA ARG A 246 -29.14 15.75 -3.90
C ARG A 246 -28.53 16.35 -5.15
N GLU A 247 -28.12 15.48 -6.06
CA GLU A 247 -27.63 15.88 -7.37
C GLU A 247 -28.71 16.65 -8.15
N ARG A 248 -28.27 17.69 -8.85
CA ARG A 248 -29.11 18.47 -9.76
C ARG A 248 -29.58 17.61 -10.93
N PHE A 249 -28.65 16.85 -11.50
CA PHE A 249 -28.85 15.98 -12.65
C PHE A 249 -28.79 14.51 -12.24
N SER A 250 -29.87 14.03 -11.62
CA SER A 250 -30.03 12.62 -11.27
C SER A 250 -30.81 11.87 -12.35
N VAL A 251 -30.31 10.71 -12.76
CA VAL A 251 -31.05 9.76 -13.61
C VAL A 251 -32.18 9.06 -12.85
N ILE A 252 -32.15 9.11 -11.51
CA ILE A 252 -33.18 8.56 -10.63
C ILE A 252 -34.21 9.66 -10.36
N GLN A 253 -35.46 9.45 -10.77
CA GLN A 253 -36.55 10.43 -10.64
C GLN A 253 -36.84 10.81 -9.18
N SER A 254 -36.71 9.88 -8.23
CA SER A 254 -36.96 10.13 -6.81
C SER A 254 -35.92 11.04 -6.14
N LYS A 255 -34.77 11.28 -6.79
CA LYS A 255 -33.65 12.10 -6.29
C LYS A 255 -33.35 11.83 -4.80
N PRO A 256 -33.00 10.58 -4.44
CA PRO A 256 -32.78 10.21 -3.04
C PRO A 256 -31.62 11.01 -2.45
N TRP A 257 -31.63 11.19 -1.12
CA TRP A 257 -30.45 11.72 -0.42
C TRP A 257 -29.23 10.81 -0.64
N LYS A 258 -28.09 11.44 -0.91
CA LYS A 258 -26.79 10.79 -1.07
C LYS A 258 -25.76 11.40 -0.11
N LEU A 259 -24.74 10.61 0.17
CA LEU A 259 -23.52 11.12 0.80
C LEU A 259 -22.68 11.83 -0.28
N PRO A 260 -22.03 12.95 0.03
CA PRO A 260 -21.14 13.61 -0.91
C PRO A 260 -19.95 12.72 -1.28
N GLY A 261 -19.57 12.66 -2.56
CA GLY A 261 -18.53 11.73 -3.01
C GLY A 261 -18.43 11.53 -4.52
N GLY A 262 -17.26 11.05 -4.95
CA GLY A 262 -16.94 10.89 -6.36
C GLY A 262 -15.80 9.90 -6.61
N LEU A 263 -15.21 9.97 -7.80
CA LEU A 263 -14.13 9.07 -8.21
C LEU A 263 -12.78 9.59 -7.72
N ALA A 264 -11.92 8.68 -7.28
CA ALA A 264 -10.55 9.01 -6.92
C ALA A 264 -9.72 9.37 -8.16
N ASP A 265 -8.93 10.44 -8.05
CA ASP A 265 -7.94 10.78 -9.06
C ASP A 265 -6.76 9.79 -9.05
N LYS A 266 -6.03 9.73 -10.15
CA LYS A 266 -4.87 8.82 -10.29
C LYS A 266 -3.82 9.14 -9.22
N GLY A 267 -3.60 8.18 -8.31
CA GLY A 267 -2.63 8.31 -7.22
C GLY A 267 -3.14 9.06 -5.99
N GLU A 268 -4.45 9.33 -5.93
CA GLU A 268 -5.09 9.98 -4.79
C GLU A 268 -5.47 8.96 -3.69
N ASP A 269 -5.22 9.32 -2.44
CA ASP A 269 -5.57 8.48 -1.28
C ASP A 269 -7.03 8.66 -0.88
N LEU A 270 -7.66 7.62 -0.31
CA LEU A 270 -9.08 7.63 0.10
C LEU A 270 -9.47 8.86 0.94
N ALA A 271 -8.64 9.20 1.94
CA ALA A 271 -8.88 10.34 2.82
C ALA A 271 -8.77 11.70 2.08
N VAL A 272 -7.94 11.75 1.04
CA VAL A 272 -7.76 12.94 0.20
C VAL A 272 -8.95 13.09 -0.74
N THR A 273 -9.33 12.01 -1.44
CA THR A 273 -10.53 11.98 -2.30
C THR A 273 -11.78 12.36 -1.52
N ALA A 274 -12.05 11.73 -0.37
CA ALA A 274 -13.24 12.02 0.42
C ALA A 274 -13.32 13.51 0.83
N ARG A 275 -12.19 14.10 1.23
CA ARG A 275 -12.14 15.53 1.59
C ARG A 275 -12.35 16.43 0.38
N ARG A 276 -11.69 16.13 -0.74
CA ARG A 276 -11.84 16.91 -1.98
C ARG A 276 -13.29 16.94 -2.43
N GLU A 277 -13.92 15.76 -2.55
CA GLU A 277 -15.31 15.63 -3.01
C GLU A 277 -16.30 16.34 -2.07
N VAL A 278 -16.14 16.20 -0.74
CA VAL A 278 -16.98 16.91 0.23
C VAL A 278 -16.86 18.43 0.06
N VAL A 279 -15.65 18.96 -0.08
CA VAL A 279 -15.42 20.39 -0.26
C VAL A 279 -15.98 20.87 -1.61
N GLU A 280 -15.71 20.16 -2.70
CA GLU A 280 -16.16 20.52 -4.05
C GLU A 280 -17.69 20.55 -4.16
N GLU A 281 -18.39 19.58 -3.58
CA GLU A 281 -19.85 19.50 -3.68
C GLU A 281 -20.57 20.40 -2.68
N THR A 282 -20.03 20.58 -1.47
CA THR A 282 -20.78 21.17 -0.35
C THR A 282 -20.16 22.44 0.25
N GLY A 283 -18.88 22.70 -0.02
CA GLY A 283 -18.10 23.75 0.62
C GLY A 283 -17.69 23.46 2.07
N ILE A 284 -18.01 22.27 2.61
CA ILE A 284 -17.70 21.90 3.99
C ILE A 284 -16.28 21.34 4.09
N GLU A 285 -15.44 21.99 4.91
CA GLU A 285 -14.17 21.41 5.34
C GLU A 285 -14.44 20.29 6.36
N ALA A 286 -13.81 19.12 6.15
CA ALA A 286 -13.97 17.96 7.01
C ALA A 286 -12.66 17.18 7.19
N GLU A 287 -12.45 16.65 8.40
CA GLU A 287 -11.33 15.79 8.72
C GLU A 287 -11.71 14.31 8.57
N PHE A 288 -10.81 13.52 7.97
CA PHE A 288 -10.96 12.06 7.89
C PHE A 288 -10.80 11.45 9.29
N VAL A 289 -11.72 10.56 9.65
CA VAL A 289 -11.67 9.83 10.93
C VAL A 289 -11.35 8.35 10.69
N SER A 290 -12.10 7.70 9.81
CA SER A 290 -12.03 6.25 9.59
C SER A 290 -12.61 5.87 8.24
N VAL A 291 -12.15 4.77 7.65
CA VAL A 291 -12.96 4.03 6.68
C VAL A 291 -14.10 3.36 7.47
N LEU A 292 -15.34 3.65 7.10
CA LEU A 292 -16.53 3.08 7.73
C LEU A 292 -16.88 1.70 7.12
N GLY A 293 -16.65 1.57 5.82
CA GLY A 293 -16.86 0.35 5.06
C GLY A 293 -16.67 0.60 3.58
N PHE A 294 -16.83 -0.44 2.77
CA PHE A 294 -16.80 -0.32 1.32
C PHE A 294 -17.79 -1.29 0.68
N ARG A 295 -18.23 -0.94 -0.52
CA ARG A 295 -19.01 -1.81 -1.41
C ARG A 295 -18.11 -2.25 -2.56
N HIS A 296 -18.24 -3.50 -2.96
CA HIS A 296 -17.66 -4.01 -4.19
C HIS A 296 -18.79 -4.48 -5.10
N GLN A 297 -18.88 -3.90 -6.30
CA GLN A 297 -19.90 -4.20 -7.30
C GLN A 297 -19.24 -4.66 -8.60
N HIS A 298 -19.79 -5.69 -9.22
CA HIS A 298 -19.39 -6.15 -10.55
C HIS A 298 -20.31 -5.60 -11.64
N ASN A 299 -19.87 -5.66 -12.90
CA ASN A 299 -20.64 -5.22 -14.07
C ASN A 299 -21.11 -3.76 -13.95
N PHE A 300 -20.20 -2.89 -13.52
CA PHE A 300 -20.41 -1.44 -13.55
C PHE A 300 -20.14 -0.92 -14.98
N ARG A 301 -19.63 0.31 -15.10
CA ARG A 301 -19.33 0.94 -16.39
C ARG A 301 -18.36 0.08 -17.19
N PHE A 302 -18.70 -0.18 -18.46
CA PHE A 302 -17.86 -0.93 -19.41
C PHE A 302 -17.46 -2.34 -18.93
N GLY A 303 -18.29 -2.99 -18.11
CA GLY A 303 -18.00 -4.32 -17.56
C GLY A 303 -16.97 -4.35 -16.43
N CYS A 304 -16.46 -3.18 -15.99
CA CYS A 304 -15.51 -3.07 -14.90
C CYS A 304 -16.17 -3.30 -13.53
N SER A 305 -15.35 -3.56 -12.51
CA SER A 305 -15.82 -3.57 -11.11
C SER A 305 -15.71 -2.17 -10.48
N ASP A 306 -16.56 -1.90 -9.49
CA ASP A 306 -16.59 -0.66 -8.72
C ASP A 306 -16.32 -0.95 -7.24
N TRP A 307 -15.26 -0.34 -6.72
CA TRP A 307 -14.98 -0.28 -5.29
C TRP A 307 -15.40 1.08 -4.77
N TYR A 308 -16.38 1.12 -3.88
CA TYR A 308 -16.93 2.36 -3.33
C TYR A 308 -16.72 2.42 -1.82
N PHE A 309 -15.83 3.29 -1.37
CA PHE A 309 -15.48 3.44 0.04
C PHE A 309 -16.29 4.54 0.72
N ILE A 310 -16.74 4.28 1.94
CA ILE A 310 -17.37 5.27 2.80
C ILE A 310 -16.38 5.67 3.87
N CYS A 311 -15.99 6.94 3.91
CA CYS A 311 -15.12 7.50 4.92
C CYS A 311 -15.96 8.22 5.98
N LEU A 312 -15.88 7.79 7.23
CA LEU A 312 -16.36 8.57 8.36
C LEU A 312 -15.50 9.82 8.50
N MET A 313 -16.17 10.97 8.56
CA MET A 313 -15.53 12.26 8.62
C MET A 313 -16.21 13.15 9.66
N LYS A 314 -15.44 14.09 10.20
CA LYS A 314 -15.95 15.10 11.12
C LYS A 314 -15.86 16.47 10.48
N ALA A 315 -16.96 17.20 10.49
CA ALA A 315 -17.01 18.55 9.95
C ALA A 315 -16.16 19.50 10.79
N LEU A 316 -15.35 20.31 10.12
CA LEU A 316 -14.60 21.43 10.72
C LEU A 316 -15.35 22.76 10.56
N THR A 317 -16.27 22.82 9.60
CA THR A 317 -17.14 23.96 9.31
C THR A 317 -18.58 23.51 9.15
N THR A 318 -19.54 24.42 9.27
CA THR A 318 -20.98 24.10 9.22
C THR A 318 -21.75 24.90 8.18
N GLU A 319 -21.18 26.00 7.67
CA GLU A 319 -21.80 26.85 6.65
C GLU A 319 -21.72 26.17 5.28
N ILE A 320 -22.86 25.71 4.76
CA ILE A 320 -22.95 25.02 3.47
C ILE A 320 -22.87 26.04 2.32
N LYS A 321 -21.97 25.79 1.37
CA LYS A 321 -21.82 26.52 0.11
C LYS A 321 -21.69 25.51 -1.04
N HIS A 322 -22.81 24.87 -1.37
CA HIS A 322 -22.82 23.77 -2.33
C HIS A 322 -22.64 24.24 -3.77
N CYS A 323 -22.07 23.37 -4.61
CA CYS A 323 -21.82 23.61 -6.03
C CYS A 323 -23.15 23.71 -6.81
N PRO A 324 -23.54 24.87 -7.36
CA PRO A 324 -24.84 25.03 -8.03
C PRO A 324 -24.92 24.31 -9.38
N GLN A 325 -23.78 23.94 -9.97
CA GLN A 325 -23.70 23.19 -11.23
C GLN A 325 -24.11 21.73 -11.03
N GLU A 326 -23.70 21.13 -9.91
CA GLU A 326 -23.82 19.69 -9.69
C GLU A 326 -24.89 19.33 -8.66
N ILE A 327 -25.08 20.18 -7.65
CA ILE A 327 -25.92 19.89 -6.48
C ILE A 327 -27.16 20.79 -6.50
N ALA A 328 -28.34 20.18 -6.34
CA ALA A 328 -29.61 20.90 -6.21
C ALA A 328 -29.93 21.26 -4.76
N GLU A 329 -29.62 20.37 -3.82
CA GLU A 329 -29.83 20.60 -2.39
C GLU A 329 -28.70 19.98 -1.59
N CYS A 330 -28.27 20.69 -0.53
CA CYS A 330 -27.30 20.19 0.45
C CYS A 330 -27.74 20.62 1.84
N LYS A 331 -27.77 19.68 2.80
CA LYS A 331 -28.37 19.89 4.13
C LYS A 331 -27.63 19.10 5.21
N TRP A 332 -27.73 19.60 6.43
CA TRP A 332 -27.55 18.79 7.64
C TRP A 332 -28.91 18.19 8.02
N ILE A 333 -28.97 16.87 8.15
CA ILE A 333 -30.20 16.17 8.61
C ILE A 333 -29.87 15.18 9.73
N SER A 334 -30.86 14.85 10.55
CA SER A 334 -30.64 13.81 11.57
C SER A 334 -30.47 12.43 10.93
N ILE A 335 -29.82 11.50 11.63
CA ILE A 335 -29.67 10.12 11.17
C ILE A 335 -31.03 9.44 11.02
N GLU A 336 -31.96 9.73 11.94
CA GLU A 336 -33.32 9.21 11.92
C GLU A 336 -34.09 9.74 10.71
N GLU A 337 -33.95 11.04 10.40
CA GLU A 337 -34.54 11.64 9.20
C GLU A 337 -33.97 10.98 7.92
N TYR A 338 -32.65 10.80 7.85
CA TYR A 338 -32.00 10.14 6.71
C TYR A 338 -32.52 8.71 6.52
N LEU A 339 -32.61 7.92 7.59
CA LEU A 339 -33.14 6.55 7.55
C LEU A 339 -34.63 6.48 7.22
N SER A 340 -35.38 7.54 7.49
CA SER A 340 -36.81 7.62 7.20
C SER A 340 -37.13 7.91 5.73
N ASP A 341 -36.13 8.31 4.91
CA ASP A 341 -36.33 8.53 3.48
C ASP A 341 -36.73 7.21 2.78
N PRO A 342 -37.96 7.13 2.22
CA PRO A 342 -38.46 5.91 1.58
C PRO A 342 -37.66 5.51 0.33
N HIS A 343 -36.88 6.44 -0.23
CA HIS A 343 -36.04 6.22 -1.40
C HIS A 343 -34.58 5.92 -1.06
N LEU A 344 -34.23 5.85 0.23
CA LEU A 344 -32.88 5.52 0.66
C LEU A 344 -32.52 4.08 0.29
N THR A 345 -31.34 3.90 -0.32
CA THR A 345 -30.86 2.58 -0.72
C THR A 345 -30.50 1.71 0.49
N GLU A 346 -30.65 0.39 0.35
CA GLU A 346 -30.25 -0.57 1.39
C GLU A 346 -28.75 -0.49 1.73
N ALA A 347 -27.90 -0.17 0.74
CA ALA A 347 -26.48 0.06 0.98
C ALA A 347 -26.24 1.26 1.91
N ASN A 348 -26.92 2.39 1.67
CA ASN A 348 -26.78 3.55 2.54
C ASN A 348 -27.33 3.29 3.95
N LYS A 349 -28.47 2.58 4.06
CA LYS A 349 -28.99 2.12 5.37
C LYS A 349 -27.97 1.24 6.09
N PHE A 350 -27.35 0.31 5.38
CA PHE A 350 -26.30 -0.56 5.93
C PHE A 350 -25.13 0.25 6.51
N PHE A 351 -24.61 1.23 5.77
CA PHE A 351 -23.51 2.07 6.26
C PHE A 351 -23.88 2.91 7.49
N VAL A 352 -25.11 3.43 7.55
CA VAL A 352 -25.62 4.09 8.76
C VAL A 352 -25.64 3.11 9.95
N GLN A 353 -26.09 1.87 9.75
CA GLN A 353 -26.08 0.85 10.81
C GLN A 353 -24.64 0.50 11.23
N CYS A 354 -23.69 0.43 10.30
CA CYS A 354 -22.27 0.26 10.62
C CYS A 354 -21.78 1.39 11.54
N TYR A 355 -22.12 2.64 11.23
CA TYR A 355 -21.76 3.78 12.08
C TYR A 355 -22.40 3.66 13.47
N LEU A 356 -23.70 3.39 13.55
CA LEU A 356 -24.38 3.23 14.84
C LEU A 356 -23.80 2.09 15.70
N ASN A 357 -23.40 0.98 15.06
CA ASN A 357 -22.73 -0.14 15.75
C ASN A 357 -21.31 0.22 16.20
N GLN A 358 -20.55 0.94 15.37
CA GLN A 358 -19.22 1.45 15.72
C GLN A 358 -19.29 2.35 16.96
N GLN A 359 -20.29 3.23 17.05
CA GLN A 359 -20.50 4.10 18.21
C GLN A 359 -20.80 3.30 19.50
N LYS A 360 -21.58 2.21 19.41
CA LYS A 360 -21.89 1.34 20.56
C LYS A 360 -20.68 0.54 21.04
N ASN A 361 -19.80 0.15 20.14
CA ASN A 361 -18.67 -0.74 20.42
C ASN A 361 -17.34 -0.01 20.71
N GLY A 362 -17.41 1.25 21.16
CA GLY A 362 -16.22 2.00 21.59
C GLY A 362 -15.40 2.65 20.47
N GLY A 363 -15.98 2.82 19.27
CA GLY A 363 -15.42 3.73 18.25
C GLY A 363 -14.18 3.22 17.52
N LEU A 364 -14.08 1.91 17.22
CA LEU A 364 -12.97 1.34 16.42
C LEU A 364 -12.77 2.11 15.11
N THR A 365 -11.57 2.65 14.87
CA THR A 365 -11.23 3.40 13.65
C THR A 365 -10.30 2.61 12.74
N ILE A 366 -10.59 2.62 11.44
CA ILE A 366 -9.76 2.09 10.37
C ILE A 366 -9.09 3.28 9.66
N SER A 367 -7.84 3.54 9.98
CA SER A 367 -7.05 4.62 9.38
C SER A 367 -5.83 4.05 8.68
N PRO A 368 -5.34 4.70 7.61
CA PRO A 368 -4.16 4.21 6.91
C PRO A 368 -2.92 4.28 7.80
N THR A 369 -2.14 3.21 7.82
CA THR A 369 -0.76 3.22 8.33
C THR A 369 0.18 3.17 7.15
N LEU A 370 0.98 4.23 6.98
CA LEU A 370 2.02 4.28 5.95
C LEU A 370 3.15 3.32 6.32
N ILE A 371 3.46 2.39 5.43
CA ILE A 371 4.54 1.41 5.62
C ILE A 371 5.38 1.35 4.36
N ASP A 372 6.70 1.55 4.51
CA ASP A 372 7.64 1.42 3.39
C ASP A 372 7.51 0.04 2.72
N SER A 373 7.48 0.03 1.38
CA SER A 373 7.53 -1.22 0.63
C SER A 373 8.87 -1.93 0.82
N TRP A 374 8.93 -3.21 0.45
CA TRP A 374 10.13 -4.05 0.65
C TRP A 374 11.41 -3.46 0.05
N ASN A 375 11.30 -2.69 -1.04
CA ASN A 375 12.41 -2.03 -1.72
C ASN A 375 12.64 -0.57 -1.27
N LYS A 376 11.80 -0.04 -0.37
CA LYS A 376 11.81 1.32 0.20
C LYS A 376 11.77 2.45 -0.83
N LYS A 377 11.23 2.19 -2.02
CA LYS A 377 11.01 3.21 -3.06
C LYS A 377 9.60 3.78 -3.04
N THR A 378 8.66 3.04 -2.46
CA THR A 378 7.24 3.40 -2.36
C THR A 378 6.73 3.11 -0.97
N GLN A 379 5.54 3.63 -0.64
CA GLN A 379 4.86 3.37 0.62
C GLN A 379 3.52 2.68 0.36
N HIS A 380 3.11 1.83 1.29
CA HIS A 380 1.80 1.19 1.33
C HIS A 380 0.90 1.96 2.29
N ASN A 381 -0.32 2.25 1.88
CA ASN A 381 -1.41 2.61 2.80
C ASN A 381 -2.05 1.31 3.29
N ILE A 382 -1.74 0.89 4.52
CA ILE A 382 -2.33 -0.32 5.13
C ILE A 382 -3.52 0.07 6.01
N TYR A 383 -4.69 -0.47 5.70
CA TYR A 383 -5.92 -0.29 6.45
C TYR A 383 -6.22 -1.57 7.24
N ALA A 384 -6.43 -1.44 8.55
CA ALA A 384 -6.73 -2.58 9.42
C ALA A 384 -7.79 -2.21 10.47
N VAL A 385 -8.60 -3.21 10.87
CA VAL A 385 -9.61 -3.06 11.93
C VAL A 385 -8.96 -2.82 13.28
N HIS A 386 -7.83 -3.46 13.54
CA HIS A 386 -7.04 -3.26 14.74
C HIS A 386 -5.80 -2.44 14.39
N PRO A 387 -5.59 -1.28 15.04
CA PRO A 387 -4.42 -0.47 14.77
C PRO A 387 -3.16 -1.26 15.16
N LEU A 388 -2.09 -1.03 14.41
CA LEU A 388 -0.78 -1.59 14.72
C LEU A 388 -0.37 -1.10 16.12
N PRO A 389 0.05 -2.00 17.06
CA PRO A 389 0.47 -1.56 18.38
C PRO A 389 1.59 -0.53 18.26
N LYS A 390 1.60 0.48 19.13
CA LYS A 390 2.51 1.63 19.00
C LYS A 390 3.98 1.22 18.93
N GLU A 391 4.38 0.17 19.63
CA GLU A 391 5.73 -0.41 19.60
C GLU A 391 6.16 -0.96 18.23
N PHE A 392 5.22 -1.25 17.34
CA PHE A 392 5.46 -1.73 15.98
C PHE A 392 5.21 -0.65 14.92
N ASN A 393 4.75 0.55 15.31
CA ASN A 393 4.53 1.64 14.36
C ASN A 393 5.88 2.30 13.98
N PRO A 394 6.36 2.15 12.74
CA PRO A 394 7.67 2.64 12.32
C PRO A 394 7.79 4.18 12.30
N HIS A 395 6.68 4.91 12.46
CA HIS A 395 6.63 6.39 12.36
C HIS A 395 6.27 7.09 13.67
N HIS A 396 6.08 6.38 14.80
CA HIS A 396 5.75 6.99 16.09
C HIS A 396 6.95 7.38 16.97
N GLY A 397 8.12 7.56 16.36
CA GLY A 397 9.33 8.00 17.03
C GLY A 397 9.94 9.24 16.38
N HIS A 398 9.21 10.35 16.35
CA HIS A 398 9.73 11.71 16.20
C HIS A 398 8.84 12.72 16.92
#